data_AF-A0AAU9IN21-F1
#
_entry.id   AF-A0AAU9IN21-F1
#
_cell.length_a   1.000
_cell.length_b   1.000
_cell.length_c   1.000
_cell.angle_alpha   90.00
_cell.angle_beta   90.00
_cell.angle_gamma   90.00
#
_symmetry.space_group_name_H-M   'P 1'
#
loop_
_entity.id
_entity.type
_entity.pdbx_description
1 polymer ?
#
loop_
_entity_poly.entity_id
_entity_poly.type
_entity_poly.pdbx_seq_one_letter_code
_entity_poly.pdbx_strand_id
1 'polypeptide(L)'
;MSKRNKAKNFASPKIKYSPSIHPLPADFANQVLDLEIQVETQESIEAFKSLIELYSQAIEYYESIGDAKYKYYQERMIRFIQKEDNVLVANTENSFTSPEKPTERHTISITSRQLFNTPPENPFELAPETRKTENLTQKRVAERVIKQHDLDTSATSKEIQLNLDSQDIALEHRISSRKKNRNRSSSPRSPNKFGSFNYLDMSNISSNDEPPKRRSTEGESDKSGGVPKPLKYEIFEKELENIMEKYVLLKIKSTHQIRKKYKEQIQDVKGMGNNEIIKQLVGEMEKSRQQELDELERNIDEQRKEEIRKIKEEVHKTKEEK
;
A
#
# COMPACT_ATOMS: atom_id res chain seq x y z
N MET A 1 -40.20 -2.78 36.61
CA MET A 1 -39.31 -1.64 36.94
C MET A 1 -38.17 -1.59 35.93
N SER A 2 -38.24 -0.67 34.97
CA SER A 2 -37.30 -0.60 33.83
C SER A 2 -36.24 0.46 34.10
N LYS A 3 -34.99 0.04 34.30
CA LYS A 3 -33.85 0.93 34.60
C LYS A 3 -33.32 1.54 33.29
N ARG A 4 -33.68 2.80 33.02
CA ARG A 4 -33.10 3.61 31.93
C ARG A 4 -31.66 3.98 32.28
N ASN A 5 -30.70 3.39 31.55
CA ASN A 5 -29.30 3.81 31.58
C ASN A 5 -29.15 5.14 30.86
N LYS A 6 -28.93 6.22 31.64
CA LYS A 6 -28.54 7.54 31.12
C LYS A 6 -27.07 7.48 30.72
N ALA A 7 -26.79 7.46 29.41
CA ALA A 7 -25.45 7.66 28.88
C ALA A 7 -24.96 9.05 29.31
N LYS A 8 -23.88 9.10 30.10
CA LYS A 8 -23.20 10.32 30.47
C LYS A 8 -22.39 10.77 29.25
N ASN A 9 -22.81 11.86 28.62
CA ASN A 9 -22.02 12.58 27.63
C ASN A 9 -20.73 13.08 28.30
N PHE A 10 -19.62 12.40 28.06
CA PHE A 10 -18.29 12.91 28.35
C PHE A 10 -17.99 14.01 27.33
N ALA A 11 -18.30 15.26 27.71
CA ALA A 11 -17.81 16.42 26.99
C ALA A 11 -16.28 16.43 27.12
N SER A 12 -15.60 16.19 26.00
CA SER A 12 -14.15 16.22 25.93
C SER A 12 -13.64 17.58 26.42
N PRO A 13 -12.66 17.62 27.33
CA PRO A 13 -12.10 18.88 27.81
C PRO A 13 -11.50 19.64 26.63
N LYS A 14 -11.99 20.87 26.40
CA LYS A 14 -11.46 21.80 25.40
C LYS A 14 -10.07 22.24 25.85
N ILE A 15 -9.03 21.56 25.38
CA ILE A 15 -7.64 21.97 25.61
C ILE A 15 -7.44 23.27 24.84
N LYS A 16 -7.25 24.38 25.57
CA LYS A 16 -6.89 25.67 25.00
C LYS A 16 -5.41 25.63 24.63
N TYR A 17 -5.08 25.03 23.49
CA TYR A 17 -3.81 25.29 22.83
C TYR A 17 -3.89 26.69 22.22
N SER A 18 -2.97 27.57 22.58
CA SER A 18 -2.65 28.76 21.78
C SER A 18 -1.24 28.62 21.22
N PRO A 19 -1.03 27.83 20.16
CA PRO A 19 0.16 27.97 19.35
C PRO A 19 -0.05 29.17 18.42
N SER A 20 1.02 29.89 18.13
CA SER A 20 1.06 30.81 16.99
C SER A 20 0.83 29.99 15.72
N ILE A 21 -0.43 29.83 15.30
CA ILE A 21 -0.77 29.11 14.06
C ILE A 21 -0.34 30.02 12.92
N HIS A 22 0.83 29.74 12.36
CA HIS A 22 1.27 30.38 11.14
C HIS A 22 0.41 29.86 9.99
N PRO A 23 -0.30 30.74 9.25
CA PRO A 23 -1.04 30.30 8.08
C PRO A 23 -0.07 29.73 7.04
N LEU A 24 -0.50 28.66 6.34
CA LEU A 24 0.29 28.07 5.28
C LEU A 24 0.54 29.10 4.16
N PRO A 25 1.73 29.06 3.50
CA PRO A 25 2.01 29.90 2.34
C PRO A 25 0.97 29.73 1.22
N ALA A 26 0.67 30.81 0.49
CA ALA A 26 -0.29 30.76 -0.62
C ALA A 26 0.13 29.76 -1.72
N ASP A 27 1.44 29.60 -1.93
CA ASP A 27 2.02 28.68 -2.92
C ASP A 27 2.28 27.27 -2.38
N PHE A 28 1.79 26.95 -1.19
CA PHE A 28 2.05 25.67 -0.51
C PHE A 28 1.73 24.46 -1.41
N ALA A 29 0.57 24.47 -2.07
CA ALA A 29 0.14 23.35 -2.92
C ALA A 29 1.07 23.15 -4.12
N ASN A 30 1.56 24.24 -4.72
CA ASN A 30 2.49 24.19 -5.85
C ASN A 30 3.86 23.67 -5.37
N GLN A 31 4.36 24.16 -4.24
CA GLN A 31 5.64 23.72 -3.68
C GLN A 31 5.64 22.23 -3.33
N VAL A 32 4.56 21.72 -2.71
CA VAL A 32 4.42 20.29 -2.44
C VAL A 32 4.44 19.50 -3.74
N LEU A 33 3.67 19.92 -4.75
CA LEU A 33 3.60 19.20 -6.03
C LEU A 33 4.95 19.19 -6.76
N ASP A 34 5.63 20.32 -6.83
CA ASP A 34 6.94 20.44 -7.49
C ASP A 34 7.98 19.56 -6.79
N LEU A 35 8.00 19.56 -5.45
CA LEU A 35 8.90 18.70 -4.67
C LEU A 35 8.55 17.22 -4.79
N GLU A 36 7.26 16.86 -4.87
CA GLU A 36 6.85 15.48 -5.14
C GLU A 36 7.39 14.99 -6.49
N ILE A 37 7.21 15.79 -7.55
CA ILE A 37 7.73 15.48 -8.88
C ILE A 37 9.26 15.38 -8.83
N GLN A 38 9.93 16.29 -8.13
CA GLN A 38 11.39 16.28 -8.03
C GLN A 38 11.92 15.06 -7.27
N VAL A 39 11.27 14.65 -6.16
CA VAL A 39 11.62 13.44 -5.41
C VAL A 39 11.41 12.19 -6.27
N GLU A 40 10.34 12.15 -7.07
CA GLU A 40 10.07 11.00 -7.95
C GLU A 40 11.00 10.90 -9.16
N THR A 41 11.49 12.04 -9.67
CA THR A 41 12.31 12.08 -10.89
C THR A 41 13.82 12.07 -10.62
N GLN A 42 14.29 12.72 -9.55
CA GLN A 42 15.71 12.99 -9.33
C GLN A 42 16.30 12.33 -8.07
N GLU A 43 15.50 11.60 -7.27
CA GLU A 43 15.93 10.95 -6.00
C GLU A 43 16.80 11.89 -5.12
N SER A 44 16.45 13.18 -5.06
CA SER A 44 17.21 14.19 -4.31
C SER A 44 16.83 14.20 -2.83
N ILE A 45 17.82 13.95 -1.96
CA ILE A 45 17.67 13.97 -0.49
C ILE A 45 17.25 15.37 0.00
N GLU A 46 17.72 16.43 -0.64
CA GLU A 46 17.37 17.81 -0.25
C GLU A 46 15.91 18.14 -0.57
N ALA A 47 15.43 17.69 -1.74
CA ALA A 47 14.02 17.81 -2.11
C ALA A 47 13.13 16.99 -1.16
N PHE A 48 13.58 15.80 -0.78
CA PHE A 48 12.87 14.96 0.19
C PHE A 48 12.75 15.63 1.57
N LYS A 49 13.85 16.15 2.12
CA LYS A 49 13.83 16.87 3.41
C LYS A 49 12.88 18.07 3.38
N SER A 50 12.92 18.85 2.31
CA SER A 50 12.04 20.01 2.11
C SER A 50 10.57 19.59 2.03
N LEU A 51 10.29 18.47 1.37
CA LEU A 51 8.93 17.92 1.27
C LEU A 51 8.39 17.44 2.63
N ILE A 52 9.23 16.76 3.43
CA ILE A 52 8.87 16.34 4.79
C ILE A 52 8.58 17.55 5.68
N GLU A 53 9.38 18.61 5.58
CA GLU A 53 9.15 19.85 6.34
C GLU A 53 7.82 20.50 5.98
N LEU A 54 7.49 20.62 4.68
CA LEU A 54 6.20 21.12 4.23
C LEU A 54 5.03 20.24 4.71
N TYR A 55 5.19 18.92 4.70
CA TYR A 55 4.17 18.03 5.25
C TYR A 55 3.99 18.20 6.75
N SER A 56 5.06 18.37 7.52
CA SER A 56 4.97 18.65 8.96
C SER A 56 4.19 19.94 9.22
N GLN A 57 4.49 21.01 8.48
CA GLN A 57 3.78 22.30 8.58
C GLN A 57 2.29 22.15 8.26
N ALA A 58 1.94 21.38 7.22
CA ALA A 58 0.55 21.11 6.88
C ALA A 58 -0.18 20.32 7.96
N ILE A 59 0.46 19.28 8.52
CA ILE A 59 -0.12 18.47 9.59
C ILE A 59 -0.44 19.35 10.80
N GLU A 60 0.52 20.15 11.26
CA GLU A 60 0.33 21.07 12.39
C GLU A 60 -0.80 22.08 12.11
N TYR A 61 -0.81 22.68 10.92
CA TYR A 61 -1.84 23.63 10.52
C TYR A 61 -3.24 22.98 10.51
N TYR A 62 -3.42 21.88 9.77
CA TYR A 62 -4.72 21.23 9.63
C TYR A 62 -5.21 20.58 10.92
N GLU A 63 -4.30 20.08 11.76
CA GLU A 63 -4.63 19.55 13.10
C GLU A 63 -5.10 20.68 14.03
N SER A 64 -4.43 21.84 14.00
CA SER A 64 -4.79 22.99 14.83
C SER A 64 -6.19 23.55 14.53
N ILE A 65 -6.62 23.48 13.27
CA ILE A 65 -7.98 23.89 12.86
C ILE A 65 -9.00 22.75 12.93
N GLY A 66 -8.58 21.53 13.30
CA GLY A 66 -9.44 20.35 13.42
C GLY A 66 -9.95 19.79 12.08
N ASP A 67 -9.26 20.07 10.97
CA ASP A 67 -9.60 19.56 9.64
C ASP A 67 -8.95 18.20 9.40
N ALA A 68 -9.75 17.19 9.07
CA ALA A 68 -9.30 15.81 8.83
C ALA A 68 -8.21 15.67 7.75
N LYS A 69 -7.96 16.70 6.93
CA LYS A 69 -6.82 16.75 5.99
C LYS A 69 -5.46 16.49 6.65
N TYR A 70 -5.28 16.77 7.95
CA TYR A 70 -4.02 16.44 8.62
C TYR A 70 -3.70 14.93 8.53
N LYS A 71 -4.72 14.05 8.55
CA LYS A 71 -4.54 12.60 8.40
C LYS A 71 -4.05 12.23 7.01
N TYR A 72 -4.59 12.89 5.98
CA TYR A 72 -4.14 12.70 4.60
C TYR A 72 -2.65 13.03 4.45
N TYR A 73 -2.21 14.15 5.03
CA TYR A 73 -0.81 14.54 5.00
C TYR A 73 0.08 13.62 5.84
N GLN A 74 -0.39 13.13 7.00
CA GLN A 74 0.31 12.10 7.79
C GLN A 74 0.51 10.81 6.99
N GLU A 75 -0.54 10.26 6.39
CA GLU A 75 -0.45 9.04 5.59
C GLU A 75 0.48 9.21 4.40
N ARG A 76 0.41 10.36 3.72
CA ARG A 76 1.25 10.64 2.56
C ARG A 76 2.72 10.78 2.94
N MET A 77 3.02 11.45 4.05
CA MET A 77 4.37 11.54 4.60
C MET A 77 4.94 10.16 4.98
N ILE A 78 4.15 9.32 5.66
CA ILE A 78 4.57 7.95 6.04
C ILE A 78 4.90 7.13 4.79
N ARG A 79 4.09 7.20 3.73
CA ARG A 79 4.37 6.50 2.46
C ARG A 79 5.68 6.95 1.83
N PHE A 80 6.00 8.24 1.90
CA PHE A 80 7.27 8.78 1.39
C PHE A 80 8.47 8.24 2.18
N ILE A 81 8.39 8.23 3.51
CA ILE A 81 9.45 7.67 4.37
C ILE A 81 9.67 6.18 4.07
N GLN A 82 8.59 5.41 3.99
CA GLN A 82 8.69 3.98 3.64
C GLN A 82 9.28 3.75 2.24
N LYS A 83 8.96 4.62 1.27
CA LYS A 83 9.53 4.55 -0.07
C LYS A 83 11.04 4.83 -0.03
N GLU A 84 11.49 5.81 0.75
CA GLU A 84 12.91 6.15 0.88
C GLU A 84 13.69 5.10 1.68
N ASP A 85 13.14 4.53 2.76
CA ASP A 85 13.80 3.45 3.51
C ASP A 85 14.12 2.25 2.60
N ASN A 86 13.21 1.93 1.67
CA ASN A 86 13.45 0.91 0.65
C ASN A 86 14.59 1.28 -0.32
N VAL A 87 14.83 2.58 -0.56
CA VAL A 87 15.93 3.08 -1.40
C VAL A 87 17.25 3.13 -0.62
N LEU A 88 17.21 3.58 0.65
CA LEU A 88 18.38 3.69 1.50
C LEU A 88 18.92 2.31 1.88
N VAL A 89 18.08 1.37 2.31
CA VAL A 89 18.49 -0.03 2.59
C VAL A 89 19.08 -0.66 1.32
N ALA A 90 18.50 -0.38 0.17
CA ALA A 90 19.00 -0.83 -1.13
C ALA A 90 20.36 -0.21 -1.54
N ASN A 91 20.82 0.85 -0.87
CA ASN A 91 22.08 1.55 -1.11
C ASN A 91 23.13 1.32 0.00
N THR A 92 22.74 1.16 1.27
CA THR A 92 23.68 0.92 2.39
C THR A 92 24.24 -0.49 2.41
N GLU A 93 23.47 -1.51 2.01
CA GLU A 93 23.98 -2.89 1.88
C GLU A 93 25.07 -3.03 0.79
N ASN A 94 25.28 -1.99 -0.04
CA ASN A 94 26.34 -1.92 -1.05
C ASN A 94 27.63 -1.23 -0.58
N SER A 95 27.71 -0.74 0.66
CA SER A 95 28.85 0.07 1.13
C SER A 95 29.70 -0.57 2.24
N PHE A 96 29.31 -1.73 2.78
CA PHE A 96 29.98 -2.30 3.96
C PHE A 96 30.39 -3.78 3.80
N THR A 97 31.20 -4.10 2.78
CA THR A 97 32.02 -5.32 2.76
C THR A 97 33.34 -5.06 2.07
N SER A 98 34.29 -4.48 2.81
CA SER A 98 35.71 -4.77 2.60
C SER A 98 36.09 -5.91 3.55
N PRO A 99 36.32 -7.14 3.06
CA PRO A 99 36.95 -8.16 3.88
C PRO A 99 38.44 -7.83 3.96
N GLU A 100 38.86 -7.32 5.11
CA GLU A 100 40.25 -7.31 5.51
C GLU A 100 40.74 -8.78 5.51
N LYS A 101 41.69 -9.06 4.62
CA LYS A 101 42.25 -10.39 4.36
C LYS A 101 42.76 -11.06 5.65
N PRO A 102 42.29 -12.27 6.01
CA PRO A 102 43.11 -13.17 6.81
C PRO A 102 44.14 -13.81 5.88
N THR A 103 45.39 -13.45 6.10
CA THR A 103 46.59 -14.07 5.55
C THR A 103 46.49 -15.60 5.56
N GLU A 104 46.75 -16.20 4.40
CA GLU A 104 46.84 -17.63 4.15
C GLU A 104 47.73 -18.35 5.17
N ARG A 105 47.21 -19.41 5.78
CA ARG A 105 48.04 -20.51 6.28
C ARG A 105 47.45 -21.84 5.83
N HIS A 106 48.16 -22.43 4.88
CA HIS A 106 48.27 -23.85 4.54
C HIS A 106 47.42 -24.82 5.36
N THR A 107 46.46 -25.45 4.67
CA THR A 107 45.92 -26.75 5.05
C THR A 107 47.00 -27.82 4.81
N ILE A 108 47.69 -28.22 5.87
CA ILE A 108 48.32 -29.55 5.93
C ILE A 108 47.31 -30.44 6.68
N SER A 109 46.90 -31.51 6.01
CA SER A 109 46.20 -32.64 6.63
C SER A 109 47.00 -33.15 7.83
N ILE A 110 46.36 -33.63 8.89
CA ILE A 110 46.84 -34.73 9.76
C ILE A 110 45.82 -34.96 10.88
N THR A 111 45.12 -36.08 10.74
CA THR A 111 44.94 -37.14 11.74
C THR A 111 44.35 -36.80 13.11
N SER A 112 43.13 -37.32 13.31
CA SER A 112 42.50 -37.60 14.60
C SER A 112 43.42 -38.37 15.57
N ARG A 113 43.77 -37.75 16.70
CA ARG A 113 44.16 -38.40 17.98
C ARG A 113 43.66 -37.52 19.12
N GLN A 114 42.68 -38.01 19.87
CA GLN A 114 42.82 -38.52 21.25
C GLN A 114 43.31 -37.49 22.28
N LEU A 115 42.36 -37.13 23.16
CA LEU A 115 42.47 -37.09 24.64
C LEU A 115 43.83 -36.70 25.22
N PHE A 116 43.92 -35.54 25.90
CA PHE A 116 44.57 -35.42 27.20
C PHE A 116 44.01 -34.25 28.01
N ASN A 117 43.51 -34.58 29.20
CA ASN A 117 43.37 -33.68 30.34
C ASN A 117 44.76 -33.35 30.89
N THR A 118 45.04 -32.06 31.15
CA THR A 118 45.56 -31.56 32.45
C THR A 118 45.71 -30.02 32.42
N PRO A 119 45.54 -29.34 33.57
CA PRO A 119 45.77 -27.91 33.74
C PRO A 119 47.23 -27.61 34.12
N PRO A 120 47.72 -26.39 33.85
CA PRO A 120 48.74 -25.81 34.69
C PRO A 120 48.24 -24.51 35.31
N GLU A 121 48.19 -24.52 36.64
CA GLU A 121 48.40 -23.32 37.44
C GLU A 121 49.70 -22.65 37.01
N ASN A 122 49.68 -21.33 36.83
CA ASN A 122 50.81 -20.52 37.26
C ASN A 122 50.33 -19.12 37.70
N PRO A 123 50.77 -18.64 38.87
CA PRO A 123 50.38 -17.36 39.45
C PRO A 123 51.36 -16.25 39.06
N PHE A 124 50.90 -15.00 39.25
CA PHE A 124 51.63 -13.73 39.05
C PHE A 124 51.92 -13.35 37.59
N GLU A 125 51.41 -12.18 37.14
CA GLU A 125 52.16 -10.91 37.25
C GLU A 125 51.48 -9.75 36.48
N LEU A 126 51.24 -8.66 37.23
CA LEU A 126 51.09 -7.25 36.84
C LEU A 126 50.11 -6.84 35.72
N ALA A 127 48.99 -6.27 36.17
CA ALA A 127 47.96 -5.61 35.37
C ALA A 127 48.43 -4.26 34.78
N PRO A 128 48.18 -4.00 33.48
CA PRO A 128 47.97 -2.66 32.95
C PRO A 128 46.47 -2.32 32.93
N GLU A 129 46.11 -1.15 33.44
CA GLU A 129 44.76 -0.59 33.40
C GLU A 129 44.16 -0.63 31.99
N THR A 130 43.12 -1.43 31.80
CA THR A 130 42.33 -1.54 30.56
C THR A 130 41.02 -0.77 30.71
N ARG A 131 41.06 0.56 30.56
CA ARG A 131 39.86 1.42 30.53
C ARG A 131 39.33 1.67 29.10
N LYS A 132 39.05 0.60 28.32
CA LYS A 132 38.47 0.74 26.96
C LYS A 132 37.33 -0.24 26.60
N THR A 133 36.80 -1.03 27.54
CA THR A 133 35.84 -2.11 27.23
C THR A 133 34.36 -1.76 27.39
N GLU A 134 33.99 -0.64 28.00
CA GLU A 134 32.57 -0.26 28.21
C GLU A 134 31.81 0.07 26.91
N ASN A 135 32.48 0.53 25.86
CA ASN A 135 31.82 0.83 24.58
C ASN A 135 31.38 -0.43 23.80
N LEU A 136 32.05 -1.57 24.01
CA LEU A 136 31.72 -2.83 23.31
C LEU A 136 30.47 -3.50 23.88
N THR A 137 30.19 -3.35 25.17
CA THR A 137 29.00 -3.92 25.81
C THR A 137 27.74 -3.14 25.42
N GLN A 138 27.80 -1.81 25.34
CA GLN A 138 26.67 -0.99 24.89
C GLN A 138 26.28 -1.29 23.43
N LYS A 139 27.26 -1.45 22.53
CA LYS A 139 27.00 -1.83 21.13
C LYS A 139 26.27 -3.18 21.01
N ARG A 140 26.66 -4.19 21.79
CA ARG A 140 26.00 -5.52 21.80
C ARG A 140 24.59 -5.49 22.39
N VAL A 141 24.32 -4.57 23.32
CA VAL A 141 22.96 -4.37 23.87
C VAL A 141 22.08 -3.69 22.83
N ALA A 142 22.57 -2.62 22.21
CA ALA A 142 21.84 -1.93 21.13
C ALA A 142 21.51 -2.87 19.96
N GLU A 143 22.47 -3.69 19.52
CA GLU A 143 22.23 -4.66 18.45
C GLU A 143 21.18 -5.72 18.82
N ARG A 144 21.13 -6.16 20.08
CA ARG A 144 20.08 -7.06 20.57
C ARG A 144 18.70 -6.39 20.59
N VAL A 145 18.64 -5.14 21.01
CA VAL A 145 17.38 -4.37 21.03
C VAL A 145 16.86 -4.14 19.61
N ILE A 146 17.73 -3.78 18.66
CA ILE A 146 17.36 -3.60 17.25
C ILE A 146 16.84 -4.93 16.67
N LYS A 147 17.58 -6.03 16.86
CA LYS A 147 17.14 -7.36 16.39
C LYS A 147 15.80 -7.78 16.98
N GLN A 148 15.55 -7.48 18.25
CA GLN A 148 14.27 -7.77 18.88
C GLN A 148 13.14 -6.93 18.27
N HIS A 149 13.38 -5.63 18.07
CA HIS A 149 12.41 -4.75 17.44
C HIS A 149 12.06 -5.18 16.01
N ASP A 150 13.05 -5.64 15.23
CA ASP A 150 12.82 -6.15 13.87
C ASP A 150 11.96 -7.42 13.87
N LEU A 151 12.21 -8.33 14.83
CA LEU A 151 11.40 -9.53 15.01
C LEU A 151 9.95 -9.19 15.41
N ASP A 152 9.78 -8.27 16.36
CA ASP A 152 8.46 -7.85 16.84
C ASP A 152 7.68 -7.11 15.73
N THR A 153 8.37 -6.27 14.95
CA THR A 153 7.79 -5.57 13.79
C THR A 153 7.37 -6.56 12.71
N SER A 154 8.21 -7.56 12.41
CA SER A 154 7.88 -8.62 11.44
C SER A 154 6.69 -9.46 11.91
N ALA A 155 6.62 -9.80 13.19
CA ALA A 155 5.49 -10.53 13.77
C ALA A 155 4.19 -9.72 13.68
N THR A 156 4.23 -8.44 14.06
CA THR A 156 3.08 -7.53 13.97
C THR A 156 2.60 -7.35 12.53
N SER A 157 3.54 -7.21 11.58
CA SER A 157 3.21 -7.10 10.16
C SER A 157 2.50 -8.35 9.63
N LYS A 158 2.93 -9.55 10.05
CA LYS A 158 2.27 -10.81 9.67
C LYS A 158 0.86 -10.91 10.27
N GLU A 159 0.67 -10.47 11.51
CA GLU A 159 -0.65 -10.47 12.15
C GLU A 159 -1.63 -9.51 11.44
N ILE A 160 -1.16 -8.32 11.06
CA ILE A 160 -1.96 -7.37 10.26
C ILE A 160 -2.35 -7.99 8.93
N GLN A 161 -1.42 -8.65 8.25
CA GLN A 161 -1.69 -9.30 6.96
C GLN A 161 -2.76 -10.40 7.09
N LEU A 162 -2.65 -11.27 8.10
CA LEU A 162 -3.65 -12.31 8.36
C LEU A 162 -5.03 -11.72 8.70
N ASN A 163 -5.08 -10.60 9.41
CA ASN A 163 -6.32 -9.89 9.71
C ASN A 163 -6.98 -9.28 8.47
N LEU A 164 -6.20 -8.77 7.52
CA LEU A 164 -6.71 -8.26 6.24
C LEU A 164 -7.25 -9.40 5.37
N ASP A 165 -6.50 -10.50 5.24
CA ASP A 165 -6.93 -11.69 4.47
C ASP A 165 -8.24 -12.28 5.04
N SER A 166 -8.37 -12.32 6.37
CA SER A 166 -9.59 -12.72 7.08
C SER A 166 -10.79 -11.83 6.73
N GLN A 167 -10.58 -10.51 6.69
CA GLN A 167 -11.63 -9.55 6.33
C GLN A 167 -12.06 -9.70 4.88
N ASP A 168 -11.13 -9.92 3.96
CA ASP A 168 -11.41 -10.12 2.54
C ASP A 168 -12.25 -11.38 2.30
N ILE A 169 -11.89 -12.50 2.94
CA ILE A 169 -12.69 -13.75 2.90
C ILE A 169 -14.11 -13.51 3.45
N ALA A 170 -14.25 -12.77 4.55
CA ALA A 170 -15.55 -12.45 5.13
C ALA A 170 -16.40 -11.56 4.20
N LEU A 171 -15.79 -10.59 3.54
CA LEU A 171 -16.44 -9.72 2.55
C LEU A 171 -16.87 -10.52 1.32
N GLU A 172 -16.02 -11.39 0.79
CA GLU A 172 -16.32 -12.26 -0.34
C GLU A 172 -17.52 -13.18 -0.03
N HIS A 173 -17.55 -13.77 1.17
CA HIS A 173 -18.69 -14.58 1.62
C HIS A 173 -19.98 -13.75 1.73
N ARG A 174 -19.92 -12.52 2.23
CA ARG A 174 -21.07 -11.61 2.34
C ARG A 174 -21.59 -11.19 0.95
N ILE A 175 -20.70 -10.88 0.01
CA ILE A 175 -21.06 -10.56 -1.39
C ILE A 175 -21.70 -11.78 -2.06
N SER A 176 -21.08 -12.95 -1.93
CA SER A 176 -21.60 -14.21 -2.47
C SER A 176 -22.97 -14.58 -1.90
N SER A 177 -23.18 -14.37 -0.60
CA SER A 177 -24.48 -14.57 0.06
C SER A 177 -25.55 -13.63 -0.47
N ARG A 178 -25.23 -12.34 -0.65
CA ARG A 178 -26.14 -11.37 -1.28
C ARG A 178 -26.49 -11.76 -2.71
N LYS A 179 -25.51 -12.23 -3.49
CA LYS A 179 -25.72 -12.70 -4.87
C LYS A 179 -26.65 -13.92 -4.93
N LYS A 180 -26.49 -14.89 -4.01
CA LYS A 180 -27.40 -16.04 -3.90
C LYS A 180 -28.83 -15.64 -3.51
N ASN A 181 -28.99 -14.69 -2.60
CA ASN A 181 -30.31 -14.24 -2.14
C ASN A 181 -31.07 -13.41 -3.18
N ARG A 182 -30.36 -12.63 -4.02
CA ARG A 182 -30.98 -11.93 -5.15
C ARG A 182 -31.62 -12.89 -6.17
N ASN A 183 -31.06 -14.09 -6.35
CA ASN A 183 -31.62 -15.07 -7.30
C ASN A 183 -32.79 -15.89 -6.74
N ARG A 184 -33.04 -15.85 -5.43
CA ARG A 184 -34.17 -16.57 -4.80
C ARG A 184 -35.44 -15.73 -4.65
N SER A 185 -35.31 -14.41 -4.68
CA SER A 185 -36.45 -13.47 -4.54
C SER A 185 -37.15 -13.16 -5.87
N SER A 186 -36.59 -13.60 -7.00
CA SER A 186 -37.25 -13.59 -8.30
C SER A 186 -38.01 -14.90 -8.58
N SER A 187 -38.63 -15.50 -7.56
CA SER A 187 -39.70 -16.46 -7.82
C SER A 187 -40.88 -15.63 -8.36
N PRO A 188 -41.38 -15.91 -9.59
CA PRO A 188 -42.51 -15.17 -10.13
C PRO A 188 -43.66 -15.33 -9.16
N ARG A 189 -44.04 -14.24 -8.48
CA ARG A 189 -45.28 -14.15 -7.72
C ARG A 189 -46.36 -14.72 -8.65
N SER A 190 -46.90 -15.87 -8.30
CA SER A 190 -48.02 -16.45 -9.05
C SER A 190 -49.10 -15.37 -9.12
N PRO A 191 -49.71 -15.14 -10.30
CA PRO A 191 -50.75 -14.15 -10.44
C PRO A 191 -51.89 -14.58 -9.52
N ASN A 192 -52.07 -13.86 -8.42
CA ASN A 192 -53.14 -14.11 -7.49
C ASN A 192 -54.45 -13.86 -8.25
N LYS A 193 -55.10 -14.96 -8.62
CA LYS A 193 -56.41 -14.94 -9.28
C LYS A 193 -57.39 -14.23 -8.34
N PHE A 194 -57.92 -13.11 -8.82
CA PHE A 194 -59.33 -12.73 -8.69
C PHE A 194 -60.00 -13.10 -7.36
N GLY A 195 -59.71 -12.31 -6.33
CA GLY A 195 -60.59 -12.17 -5.17
C GLY A 195 -61.69 -11.17 -5.51
N SER A 196 -62.90 -11.71 -5.67
CA SER A 196 -64.16 -11.07 -5.98
C SER A 196 -64.38 -9.70 -5.31
N PHE A 197 -64.66 -8.72 -6.17
CA PHE A 197 -65.14 -7.38 -5.85
C PHE A 197 -66.60 -7.49 -5.36
N ASN A 198 -66.83 -7.45 -4.05
CA ASN A 198 -68.18 -7.25 -3.50
C ASN A 198 -68.48 -5.75 -3.40
N TYR A 199 -69.57 -5.38 -4.05
CA TYR A 199 -70.24 -4.08 -4.01
C TYR A 199 -71.02 -3.87 -2.70
N LEU A 200 -71.33 -2.60 -2.41
CA LEU A 200 -72.12 -2.02 -1.31
C LEU A 200 -71.41 -1.99 0.05
N ASP A 201 -71.34 -0.87 0.77
CA ASP A 201 -72.47 0.00 1.11
C ASP A 201 -72.02 1.44 1.38
N MET A 202 -72.87 2.38 0.94
CA MET A 202 -72.76 3.83 1.11
C MET A 202 -73.86 4.26 2.05
N SER A 203 -73.53 4.72 3.26
CA SER A 203 -74.19 5.88 3.88
C SER A 203 -73.67 6.23 5.29
N ASN A 204 -73.83 7.53 5.58
CA ASN A 204 -73.90 8.19 6.89
C ASN A 204 -72.65 8.78 7.55
N ILE A 205 -72.40 10.06 7.20
CA ILE A 205 -72.54 11.25 8.05
C ILE A 205 -71.94 11.15 9.47
N SER A 206 -70.93 11.97 9.77
CA SER A 206 -71.07 13.16 10.63
C SER A 206 -69.71 13.71 11.08
N SER A 207 -69.48 14.97 10.72
CA SER A 207 -68.87 16.08 11.47
C SER A 207 -67.90 15.81 12.64
N ASN A 208 -66.78 16.55 12.54
CA ASN A 208 -65.92 17.10 13.58
C ASN A 208 -64.64 16.35 13.97
N ASP A 209 -63.62 17.19 14.12
CA ASP A 209 -62.27 16.97 14.62
C ASP A 209 -61.26 16.37 13.63
N GLU A 210 -60.62 17.32 12.95
CA GLU A 210 -59.38 17.23 12.22
C GLU A 210 -58.18 17.08 13.20
N PRO A 211 -57.49 15.93 13.21
CA PRO A 211 -56.05 15.93 13.46
C PRO A 211 -55.33 15.67 12.13
N PRO A 212 -54.20 16.37 11.83
CA PRO A 212 -53.48 16.18 10.58
C PRO A 212 -52.86 14.78 10.56
N LYS A 213 -53.58 13.82 9.96
CA LYS A 213 -53.08 12.50 9.60
C LYS A 213 -52.03 12.69 8.51
N ARG A 214 -50.79 12.43 8.92
CA ARG A 214 -49.60 12.21 8.12
C ARG A 214 -49.93 11.55 6.78
N ARG A 215 -49.73 12.29 5.69
CA ARG A 215 -49.56 11.73 4.34
C ARG A 215 -48.26 10.93 4.33
N SER A 216 -48.33 9.67 4.73
CA SER A 216 -47.36 8.66 4.31
C SER A 216 -47.74 8.24 2.89
N THR A 217 -47.30 9.02 1.91
CA THR A 217 -47.13 8.54 0.53
C THR A 217 -45.83 7.72 0.47
N GLU A 218 -45.72 6.73 1.34
CA GLU A 218 -44.72 5.66 1.25
C GLU A 218 -45.38 4.50 0.51
N GLY A 219 -45.81 4.79 -0.73
CA GLY A 219 -45.85 3.75 -1.74
C GLY A 219 -44.41 3.45 -2.08
N GLU A 220 -43.75 2.64 -1.24
CA GLU A 220 -42.54 1.89 -1.57
C GLU A 220 -42.92 0.94 -2.71
N SER A 221 -43.06 1.52 -3.89
CA SER A 221 -43.11 0.80 -5.13
C SER A 221 -41.72 0.22 -5.29
N ASP A 222 -41.58 -1.01 -4.78
CA ASP A 222 -40.59 -2.00 -5.19
C ASP A 222 -40.78 -2.30 -6.69
N LYS A 223 -40.61 -1.24 -7.50
CA LYS A 223 -40.01 -1.33 -8.81
C LYS A 223 -38.54 -1.62 -8.51
N SER A 224 -38.27 -2.86 -8.14
CA SER A 224 -37.10 -3.61 -8.59
C SER A 224 -37.07 -3.46 -10.11
N GLY A 225 -36.67 -2.27 -10.56
CA GLY A 225 -36.43 -1.92 -11.94
C GLY A 225 -35.41 -2.92 -12.38
N GLY A 226 -35.85 -3.87 -13.21
CA GLY A 226 -34.99 -4.89 -13.77
C GLY A 226 -33.73 -4.18 -14.22
N VAL A 227 -32.59 -4.58 -13.66
CA VAL A 227 -31.30 -3.94 -13.93
C VAL A 227 -31.24 -3.80 -15.45
N PRO A 228 -31.27 -2.57 -15.99
CA PRO A 228 -31.28 -2.38 -17.43
C PRO A 228 -30.12 -3.21 -17.97
N LYS A 229 -30.41 -4.05 -18.98
CA LYS A 229 -29.36 -4.88 -19.59
C LYS A 229 -28.20 -3.93 -19.88
N PRO A 230 -26.99 -4.24 -19.37
CA PRO A 230 -25.87 -3.31 -19.48
C PRO A 230 -25.76 -2.90 -20.93
N LEU A 231 -25.75 -1.59 -21.17
CA LEU A 231 -25.65 -1.06 -22.52
C LEU A 231 -24.39 -1.67 -23.14
N LYS A 232 -24.41 -2.00 -24.44
CA LYS A 232 -23.23 -2.55 -25.13
C LYS A 232 -21.96 -1.72 -24.87
N TYR A 233 -22.13 -0.41 -24.68
CA TYR A 233 -21.09 0.53 -24.28
C TYR A 233 -20.47 0.22 -22.92
N GLU A 234 -21.24 -0.20 -21.92
CA GLU A 234 -20.72 -0.56 -20.59
C GLU A 234 -19.82 -1.81 -20.65
N ILE A 235 -20.16 -2.77 -21.52
CA ILE A 235 -19.33 -3.97 -21.73
C ILE A 235 -18.00 -3.56 -22.37
N PHE A 236 -18.04 -2.73 -23.41
CA PHE A 236 -16.85 -2.20 -24.07
C PHE A 236 -15.95 -1.39 -23.14
N GLU A 237 -16.53 -0.48 -22.34
CA GLU A 237 -15.78 0.33 -21.38
C GLU A 237 -15.07 -0.54 -20.35
N LYS A 238 -15.77 -1.55 -19.82
CA LYS A 238 -15.18 -2.49 -18.86
C LYS A 238 -14.05 -3.31 -19.46
N GLU A 239 -14.20 -3.77 -20.70
CA GLU A 239 -13.12 -4.51 -21.37
C GLU A 239 -11.92 -3.62 -21.69
N LEU A 240 -12.16 -2.37 -22.08
CA LEU A 240 -11.10 -1.37 -22.28
C LEU A 240 -10.34 -1.09 -20.98
N GLU A 241 -11.06 -0.92 -19.86
CA GLU A 241 -10.46 -0.74 -18.54
C GLU A 241 -9.59 -1.94 -18.15
N ASN A 242 -10.09 -3.17 -18.34
CA ASN A 242 -9.33 -4.39 -18.08
C ASN A 242 -8.04 -4.46 -18.91
N ILE A 243 -8.09 -4.06 -20.19
CA ILE A 243 -6.90 -3.98 -21.05
C ILE A 243 -5.90 -2.96 -20.49
N MET A 244 -6.37 -1.76 -20.13
CA MET A 244 -5.49 -0.72 -19.60
C MET A 244 -4.80 -1.18 -18.31
N GLU A 245 -5.54 -1.73 -17.36
CA GLU A 245 -5.00 -2.25 -16.09
C GLU A 245 -3.98 -3.38 -16.33
N LYS A 246 -4.33 -4.35 -17.18
CA LYS A 246 -3.44 -5.47 -17.55
C LYS A 246 -2.09 -4.97 -18.05
N TYR A 247 -2.06 -4.02 -18.97
CA TYR A 247 -0.80 -3.53 -19.55
C TYR A 247 -0.03 -2.60 -18.61
N VAL A 248 -0.70 -1.85 -17.73
CA VAL A 248 -0.02 -1.10 -16.66
C VAL A 248 0.70 -2.04 -15.70
N LEU A 249 0.03 -3.10 -15.23
CA LEU A 249 0.64 -4.11 -14.36
C LEU A 249 1.79 -4.85 -15.04
N LEU A 250 1.62 -5.22 -16.31
CA LEU A 250 2.68 -5.85 -17.11
C LEU A 250 3.90 -4.93 -17.23
N LYS A 251 3.70 -3.64 -17.52
CA LYS A 251 4.78 -2.65 -17.61
C LYS A 251 5.55 -2.53 -16.30
N ILE A 252 4.85 -2.40 -15.18
CA ILE A 252 5.46 -2.28 -13.84
C ILE A 252 6.29 -3.54 -13.54
N LYS A 253 5.70 -4.72 -13.71
CA LYS A 253 6.35 -6.00 -13.40
C LYS A 253 7.61 -6.22 -14.25
N SER A 254 7.52 -6.04 -15.56
CA SER A 254 8.64 -6.27 -16.48
C SER A 254 9.74 -5.23 -16.30
N THR A 255 9.40 -3.96 -16.08
CA THR A 255 10.36 -2.90 -15.75
C THR A 255 11.14 -3.23 -14.48
N HIS A 256 10.43 -3.70 -13.44
CA HIS A 256 11.07 -4.11 -12.19
C HIS A 256 12.05 -5.28 -12.38
N GLN A 257 11.67 -6.29 -13.18
CA GLN A 257 12.53 -7.44 -13.47
C GLN A 257 13.82 -7.03 -14.20
N ILE A 258 13.72 -6.18 -15.23
CA ILE A 258 14.91 -5.67 -15.96
C ILE A 258 15.80 -4.88 -15.01
N ARG A 259 15.23 -3.95 -14.23
CA ARG A 259 15.99 -3.15 -13.25
C ARG A 259 16.71 -4.03 -12.24
N LYS A 260 16.02 -5.04 -11.70
CA LYS A 260 16.60 -6.00 -10.75
C LYS A 260 17.77 -6.78 -11.37
N LYS A 261 17.56 -7.36 -12.55
CA LYS A 261 18.60 -8.11 -13.29
C LYS A 261 19.86 -7.28 -13.52
N TYR A 262 19.73 -6.06 -14.07
CA TYR A 262 20.91 -5.22 -14.31
C TYR A 262 21.53 -4.69 -13.03
N LYS A 263 20.74 -4.43 -11.98
CA LYS A 263 21.27 -4.03 -10.67
C LYS A 263 22.20 -5.10 -10.12
N GLU A 264 21.76 -6.37 -10.12
CA GLU A 264 22.56 -7.51 -9.67
C GLU A 264 23.84 -7.67 -10.50
N GLN A 265 23.72 -7.65 -11.84
CA GLN A 265 24.88 -7.79 -12.72
C GLN A 265 25.89 -6.64 -12.59
N ILE A 266 25.42 -5.39 -12.49
CA ILE A 266 26.30 -4.22 -12.30
C ILE A 266 26.98 -4.30 -10.92
N GLN A 267 26.27 -4.76 -9.90
CA GLN A 267 26.83 -4.95 -8.57
C GLN A 267 27.95 -5.99 -8.56
N ASP A 268 27.76 -7.13 -9.22
CA ASP A 268 28.78 -8.18 -9.36
C ASP A 268 30.03 -7.65 -10.09
N VAL A 269 29.83 -6.89 -11.17
CA VAL A 269 30.92 -6.27 -11.94
C VAL A 269 31.67 -5.22 -11.13
N LYS A 270 30.96 -4.39 -10.35
CA LYS A 270 31.59 -3.42 -9.43
C LYS A 270 32.40 -4.09 -8.33
N GLY A 271 32.00 -5.29 -7.88
CA GLY A 271 32.74 -6.11 -6.92
C GLY A 271 34.13 -6.56 -7.40
N MET A 272 34.40 -6.51 -8.71
CA MET A 272 35.70 -6.89 -9.29
C MET A 272 36.78 -5.80 -9.16
N GLY A 273 36.43 -4.60 -8.67
CA GLY A 273 37.37 -3.52 -8.38
C GLY A 273 37.10 -2.22 -9.16
N ASN A 274 37.93 -1.21 -8.92
CA ASN A 274 37.73 0.16 -9.44
C ASN A 274 38.58 0.50 -10.68
N ASN A 275 38.83 -0.49 -11.54
CA ASN A 275 39.62 -0.29 -12.76
C ASN A 275 38.84 0.49 -13.82
N GLU A 276 39.53 1.25 -14.67
CA GLU A 276 38.90 2.05 -15.73
C GLU A 276 38.07 1.19 -16.70
N ILE A 277 38.54 -0.02 -16.99
CA ILE A 277 37.84 -1.02 -17.81
C ILE A 277 36.48 -1.40 -17.18
N ILE A 278 36.43 -1.56 -15.85
CA ILE A 278 35.21 -1.92 -15.13
C ILE A 278 34.22 -0.75 -15.18
N LYS A 279 34.69 0.48 -15.04
CA LYS A 279 33.83 1.67 -15.17
C LYS A 279 33.20 1.78 -16.56
N GLN A 280 33.99 1.55 -17.61
CA GLN A 280 33.47 1.54 -18.99
C GLN A 280 32.43 0.43 -19.19
N LEU A 281 32.69 -0.77 -18.66
CA LEU A 281 31.75 -1.88 -18.72
C LEU A 281 30.44 -1.56 -18.00
N VAL A 282 30.51 -1.02 -16.78
CA VAL A 282 29.31 -0.57 -16.04
C VAL A 282 28.53 0.47 -16.84
N GLY A 283 29.20 1.44 -17.46
CA GLY A 283 28.55 2.43 -18.31
C GLY A 283 27.82 1.82 -19.51
N GLU A 284 28.43 0.85 -20.19
CA GLU A 284 27.77 0.11 -21.28
C GLU A 284 26.60 -0.76 -20.81
N MET A 285 26.68 -1.32 -19.60
CA MET A 285 25.57 -2.05 -18.99
C MET A 285 24.40 -1.13 -18.64
N GLU A 286 24.67 0.07 -18.12
CA GLU A 286 23.64 1.07 -17.83
C GLU A 286 22.94 1.56 -19.10
N LYS A 287 23.69 1.75 -20.19
CA LYS A 287 23.11 2.05 -21.52
C LYS A 287 22.26 0.90 -22.04
N SER A 288 22.76 -0.34 -21.98
CA SER A 288 22.02 -1.54 -22.39
C SER A 288 20.71 -1.68 -21.59
N ARG A 289 20.76 -1.47 -20.27
CA ARG A 289 19.56 -1.45 -19.42
C ARG A 289 18.53 -0.44 -19.91
N GLN A 290 18.96 0.78 -20.23
CA GLN A 290 18.03 1.82 -20.70
C GLN A 290 17.43 1.47 -22.07
N GLN A 291 18.24 0.95 -23.00
CA GLN A 291 17.76 0.49 -24.29
C GLN A 291 16.71 -0.63 -24.17
N GLU A 292 16.95 -1.61 -23.29
CA GLU A 292 16.00 -2.71 -23.04
C GLU A 292 14.69 -2.21 -22.40
N LEU A 293 14.76 -1.19 -21.51
CA LEU A 293 13.57 -0.55 -20.95
C LEU A 293 12.76 0.21 -22.01
N ASP A 294 13.43 0.95 -22.90
CA ASP A 294 12.78 1.70 -23.97
C ASP A 294 12.12 0.75 -25.00
N GLU A 295 12.77 -0.36 -25.32
CA GLU A 295 12.22 -1.41 -26.20
C GLU A 295 11.01 -2.10 -25.56
N LEU A 296 11.09 -2.43 -24.26
CA LEU A 296 9.97 -2.99 -23.52
C LEU A 296 8.75 -2.05 -23.54
N GLU A 297 8.96 -0.75 -23.34
CA GLU A 297 7.88 0.24 -23.36
C GLU A 297 7.20 0.29 -24.73
N ARG A 298 7.96 0.31 -25.82
CA ARG A 298 7.41 0.29 -27.19
C ARG A 298 6.61 -0.98 -27.44
N ASN A 299 7.14 -2.15 -27.07
CA ASN A 299 6.48 -3.43 -27.29
C ASN A 299 5.15 -3.53 -26.50
N ILE A 300 5.14 -3.11 -25.23
CA ILE A 300 3.93 -3.09 -24.41
C ILE A 300 2.87 -2.15 -25.00
N ASP A 301 3.29 -0.97 -25.48
CA ASP A 301 2.38 -0.02 -26.09
C ASP A 301 1.79 -0.52 -27.41
N GLU A 302 2.59 -1.21 -28.23
CA GLU A 302 2.12 -1.84 -29.47
C GLU A 302 1.10 -2.94 -29.18
N GLN A 303 1.40 -3.84 -28.24
CA GLN A 303 0.47 -4.90 -27.83
C GLN A 303 -0.85 -4.33 -27.30
N ARG A 304 -0.77 -3.31 -26.43
CA ARG A 304 -1.95 -2.61 -25.92
C ARG A 304 -2.79 -2.01 -27.04
N LYS A 305 -2.15 -1.31 -28.00
CA LYS A 305 -2.85 -0.72 -29.16
C LYS A 305 -3.53 -1.80 -30.02
N GLU A 306 -2.90 -2.96 -30.17
CA GLU A 306 -3.47 -4.07 -30.94
C GLU A 306 -4.67 -4.72 -30.24
N GLU A 307 -4.61 -4.96 -28.93
CA GLU A 307 -5.78 -5.47 -28.18
C GLU A 307 -6.95 -4.48 -28.21
N ILE A 308 -6.68 -3.17 -28.03
CA ILE A 308 -7.73 -2.14 -28.15
C ILE A 308 -8.34 -2.14 -29.56
N ARG A 309 -7.54 -2.36 -30.60
CA ARG A 309 -8.03 -2.45 -31.99
C ARG A 309 -8.96 -3.64 -32.17
N LYS A 310 -8.59 -4.82 -31.65
CA LYS A 310 -9.40 -6.04 -31.70
C LYS A 310 -10.77 -5.85 -31.07
N ILE A 311 -10.85 -5.26 -29.87
CA ILE A 311 -12.13 -5.00 -29.21
C ILE A 311 -12.98 -4.01 -30.01
N LYS A 312 -12.38 -2.95 -30.59
CA LYS A 312 -13.12 -2.02 -31.45
C LYS A 312 -13.74 -2.70 -32.67
N GLU A 313 -13.01 -3.62 -33.30
CA GLU A 313 -13.51 -4.40 -34.43
C GLU A 313 -14.65 -5.34 -34.02
N GLU A 314 -14.57 -5.98 -32.86
CA GLU A 314 -15.64 -6.83 -32.32
C GLU A 314 -16.92 -6.03 -32.05
N VAL A 315 -16.80 -4.85 -31.44
CA VAL A 315 -17.96 -3.96 -31.23
C VAL A 315 -18.59 -3.52 -32.55
N HIS A 316 -17.79 -3.27 -33.60
CA HIS A 316 -18.30 -2.93 -34.93
C HIS A 316 -19.08 -4.10 -35.56
N LYS A 317 -18.53 -5.32 -35.52
CA LYS A 317 -19.20 -6.53 -36.05
C LYS A 317 -20.58 -6.75 -35.40
N THR A 318 -20.68 -6.60 -34.07
CA THR A 318 -21.97 -6.76 -33.40
C THR A 318 -23.01 -5.68 -33.71
N LYS A 319 -22.63 -4.58 -34.38
CA LYS A 319 -23.56 -3.56 -34.88
C LYS A 319 -24.15 -3.93 -36.24
N GLU A 320 -23.42 -4.64 -37.08
CA GLU A 320 -23.86 -5.03 -38.43
C GLU A 320 -24.82 -6.24 -38.44
N GLU A 321 -24.74 -7.11 -37.43
CA GLU A 321 -25.62 -8.28 -37.31
C GLU A 321 -27.03 -7.98 -36.75
N LYS A 322 -27.40 -6.71 -36.57
CA LYS A 322 -28.71 -6.28 -36.01
C LYS A 322 -29.49 -5.42 -36.98
#